data_AF-A0A0F9KN14-F1
#
_entry.id   AF-A0A0F9KN14-F1
#
_cell.length_a   1.000
_cell.length_b   1.000
_cell.length_c   1.000
_cell.angle_alpha   90.00
_cell.angle_beta   90.00
_cell.angle_gamma   90.00
#
_symmetry.space_group_name_H-M   'P 1'
#
loop_
_entity.id
_entity.type
_entity.pdbx_description
1 polymer ?
#
loop_
_entity_poly.entity_id
_entity_poly.type
_entity_poly.pdbx_seq_one_letter_code
_entity_poly.pdbx_strand_id
1 'polypeptide(L)'
;MNIFENWIRALGKLDYVQGKARPKVDCILCAIRDNVERVISLKVFQDKISFIVLNLFPYNPAHLMIVPIRYITKYLELTKEEIIHTSRIIQGLQLMINDLYQPKGYNIGINQGRQAGGVLNIYIFI
;
A
#
# COMPACT_ATOMS: atom_id res chain seq x y z
N MET A 1 -9.44 29.11 14.87
CA MET A 1 -9.04 28.00 13.98
C MET A 1 -7.61 27.65 14.32
N ASN A 2 -7.36 26.45 14.83
CA ASN A 2 -6.15 26.15 15.59
C ASN A 2 -4.96 25.92 14.64
N ILE A 3 -3.84 26.62 14.85
CA ILE A 3 -2.64 26.54 14.00
C ILE A 3 -2.11 25.10 13.87
N PHE A 4 -2.45 24.21 14.80
CA PHE A 4 -2.02 22.81 14.78
C PHE A 4 -2.86 21.90 13.87
N GLU A 5 -4.07 22.30 13.46
CA GLU A 5 -4.96 21.41 12.68
C GLU A 5 -4.44 21.17 11.25
N ASN A 6 -3.77 22.16 10.66
CA ASN A 6 -3.30 22.11 9.28
C ASN A 6 -1.80 21.79 9.15
N TRP A 7 -1.02 21.93 10.21
CA TRP A 7 0.45 21.86 10.14
C TRP A 7 1.06 20.56 10.68
N ILE A 8 0.31 19.77 11.46
CA ILE A 8 0.78 18.49 12.04
C ILE A 8 0.30 17.28 11.22
N ARG A 9 -0.50 17.50 10.16
CA ARG A 9 -1.19 16.41 9.45
C ARG A 9 -0.85 16.42 7.97
N ALA A 10 -0.71 15.23 7.39
CA ALA A 10 -0.70 15.09 5.95
C ALA A 10 -2.02 15.65 5.39
N LEU A 11 -1.93 16.63 4.49
CA LEU A 11 -3.08 17.31 3.90
C LEU A 11 -4.05 16.28 3.28
N GLY A 12 -5.34 16.40 3.58
CA GLY A 12 -6.39 15.48 3.10
C GLY A 12 -6.46 14.10 3.79
N LYS A 13 -5.41 13.67 4.51
CA LYS A 13 -5.39 12.35 5.17
C LYS A 13 -6.49 12.21 6.22
N LEU A 14 -6.73 13.27 7.00
CA LEU A 14 -7.74 13.24 8.06
C LEU A 14 -9.15 13.01 7.48
N ASP A 15 -9.53 13.79 6.46
CA ASP A 15 -10.84 13.66 5.83
C ASP A 15 -11.02 12.31 5.16
N TYR A 16 -9.93 11.73 4.62
CA TYR A 16 -9.95 10.38 4.09
C TYR A 16 -10.15 9.32 5.19
N VAL A 17 -9.40 9.39 6.29
CA VAL A 17 -9.51 8.43 7.41
C VAL A 17 -10.86 8.55 8.11
N GLN A 18 -11.41 9.76 8.23
CA GLN A 18 -12.75 10.01 8.77
C GLN A 18 -13.87 9.67 7.78
N GLY A 19 -13.55 9.22 6.56
CA GLY A 19 -14.52 8.77 5.59
C GLY A 19 -15.21 9.87 4.78
N LYS A 20 -14.87 11.14 4.98
CA LYS A 20 -15.46 12.28 4.23
C LYS A 20 -15.03 12.27 2.76
N ALA A 21 -13.76 11.97 2.50
CA ALA A 21 -13.17 11.92 1.16
C ALA A 21 -12.89 10.49 0.66
N ARG A 22 -13.17 9.47 1.48
CA ARG A 22 -12.90 8.07 1.13
C ARG A 22 -14.02 7.52 0.25
N PRO A 23 -13.72 6.92 -0.91
CA PRO A 23 -14.72 6.25 -1.73
C PRO A 23 -15.50 5.20 -0.93
N LYS A 24 -16.82 5.16 -1.12
CA LYS A 24 -17.69 4.16 -0.48
C LYS A 24 -17.55 2.81 -1.19
N VAL A 25 -16.60 2.01 -0.72
CA VAL A 25 -16.35 0.62 -1.15
C VAL A 25 -15.99 -0.25 0.05
N ASP A 26 -16.30 -1.54 -0.01
CA ASP A 26 -16.04 -2.47 1.09
C ASP A 26 -14.53 -2.68 1.33
N CYS A 27 -13.75 -2.68 0.25
CA CYS A 27 -12.32 -2.92 0.27
C CYS A 27 -11.63 -2.02 -0.77
N ILE A 28 -10.85 -1.04 -0.30
CA ILE A 28 -10.19 -0.07 -1.19
C ILE A 28 -9.12 -0.74 -2.07
N LEU A 29 -8.36 -1.68 -1.50
CA LEU A 29 -7.32 -2.41 -2.24
C LEU A 29 -7.93 -3.36 -3.28
N CYS A 30 -9.09 -3.94 -2.99
CA CYS A 30 -9.85 -4.75 -3.94
C CYS A 30 -10.39 -3.89 -5.07
N ALA A 31 -10.91 -2.71 -4.75
CA ALA A 31 -11.36 -1.77 -5.77
C ALA A 31 -10.22 -1.30 -6.69
N ILE A 32 -9.00 -1.13 -6.14
CA ILE A 32 -7.79 -0.85 -6.93
C ILE A 32 -7.38 -2.04 -7.80
N ARG A 33 -7.43 -3.27 -7.25
CA ARG A 33 -7.18 -4.52 -8.01
C ARG A 33 -8.13 -4.62 -9.21
N ASP A 34 -9.41 -4.36 -8.97
CA ASP A 34 -10.51 -4.54 -9.93
C ASP A 34 -10.75 -3.31 -10.81
N ASN A 35 -9.90 -2.27 -10.72
CA ASN A 35 -9.98 -1.02 -11.49
C ASN A 35 -11.35 -0.32 -11.40
N VAL A 36 -11.93 -0.28 -10.21
CA VAL A 36 -13.21 0.41 -9.99
C VAL A 36 -13.02 1.92 -10.16
N GLU A 37 -13.71 2.51 -11.14
CA GLU A 37 -13.55 3.91 -11.59
C GLU A 37 -13.61 4.96 -10.46
N ARG A 38 -14.50 4.79 -9.49
CA ARG A 38 -14.66 5.72 -8.35
C ARG A 38 -13.49 5.73 -7.36
N VAL A 39 -12.50 4.85 -7.54
CA VAL A 39 -11.33 4.74 -6.68
C VAL A 39 -10.09 5.16 -7.46
N ILE A 40 -9.43 6.20 -6.98
CA ILE A 40 -8.14 6.63 -7.52
C ILE A 40 -7.15 5.48 -7.34
N SER A 41 -6.54 5.06 -8.46
CA SER A 41 -5.56 3.99 -8.50
C SER A 41 -4.17 4.56 -8.74
N LEU A 42 -3.27 4.35 -7.78
CA LEU A 42 -1.83 4.61 -7.93
C LEU A 42 -1.07 3.29 -8.18
N LYS A 43 -1.73 2.35 -8.86
CA LYS A 43 -1.18 1.02 -9.17
C LYS A 43 -0.09 1.17 -10.23
N VAL A 44 1.10 0.68 -9.93
CA VAL A 44 2.27 0.78 -10.82
C VAL A 44 2.61 -0.53 -11.52
N PHE A 45 2.15 -1.65 -10.95
CA PHE A 45 2.40 -2.97 -11.51
C PHE A 45 1.31 -3.95 -11.08
N GLN A 46 1.04 -4.95 -11.91
CA GLN A 46 0.17 -6.07 -11.59
C GLN A 46 0.55 -7.30 -12.41
N ASP A 47 0.57 -8.45 -11.76
CA ASP A 47 0.63 -9.75 -12.40
C ASP A 47 -0.47 -10.69 -11.86
N LYS A 48 -0.28 -12.00 -12.04
CA LYS A 48 -1.25 -13.02 -11.62
C LYS A 48 -1.27 -13.25 -10.10
N ILE A 49 -0.19 -12.93 -9.39
CA ILE A 49 -0.01 -13.23 -7.97
C ILE A 49 -0.22 -11.98 -7.12
N SER A 50 0.31 -10.83 -7.54
CA SER A 50 0.22 -9.59 -6.77
C SER A 50 0.08 -8.35 -7.65
N PHE A 51 -0.31 -7.24 -7.02
CA PHE A 51 -0.16 -5.91 -7.59
C PHE A 51 0.61 -5.00 -6.63
N ILE A 52 1.24 -3.98 -7.20
CA ILE A 52 2.02 -2.97 -6.48
C ILE A 52 1.34 -1.62 -6.66
N VAL A 53 1.13 -0.92 -5.56
CA VAL A 53 0.44 0.37 -5.52
C VAL A 53 1.18 1.35 -4.60
N LEU A 54 1.27 2.62 -4.98
CA LEU A 54 1.77 3.64 -4.06
C LEU A 54 0.76 3.90 -2.94
N ASN A 55 1.27 4.14 -1.75
CA ASN A 55 0.45 4.64 -0.66
C ASN A 55 -0.03 6.07 -1.00
N LEU A 56 -1.35 6.29 -0.92
CA LEU A 56 -1.96 7.60 -1.17
C LEU A 56 -1.46 8.67 -0.19
N PHE A 57 -1.10 8.27 1.03
CA PHE A 57 -0.50 9.13 2.05
C PHE A 57 0.85 8.54 2.49
N PRO A 58 1.91 8.71 1.68
CA PRO A 58 3.20 8.09 1.92
C PRO A 58 3.86 8.64 3.20
N TYR A 59 4.70 7.83 3.85
CA TYR A 59 5.54 8.30 4.97
C TYR A 59 6.76 9.03 4.40
N ASN A 60 7.43 8.36 3.47
CA ASN A 60 8.58 8.83 2.71
C ASN A 60 8.37 8.53 1.21
N PRO A 61 9.21 9.07 0.31
CA PRO A 61 9.20 8.70 -1.10
C PRO A 61 9.27 7.17 -1.29
N ALA A 62 8.76 6.70 -2.42
CA ALA A 62 8.70 5.27 -2.75
C ALA A 62 7.95 4.38 -1.72
N HIS A 63 7.02 4.94 -0.94
CA HIS A 63 6.14 4.12 -0.09
C HIS A 63 5.16 3.30 -0.93
N LEU A 64 5.55 2.07 -1.21
CA LEU A 64 4.85 1.11 -2.05
C LEU A 64 4.24 0.01 -1.19
N MET A 65 3.10 -0.51 -1.64
CA MET A 65 2.41 -1.66 -1.05
C MET A 65 2.30 -2.77 -2.09
N ILE A 66 2.77 -3.96 -1.75
CA ILE A 66 2.61 -5.22 -2.46
C ILE A 66 1.38 -5.90 -1.88
N VAL A 67 0.40 -6.20 -2.73
CA VAL A 67 -0.89 -6.75 -2.31
C VAL A 67 -1.19 -8.00 -3.14
N PRO A 68 -1.43 -9.16 -2.50
CA PRO A 68 -1.85 -10.36 -3.22
C PRO A 68 -3.14 -10.13 -4.01
N ILE A 69 -3.27 -10.75 -5.18
CA ILE A 69 -4.51 -10.74 -5.98
C ILE A 69 -5.62 -11.46 -5.21
N ARG A 70 -5.28 -12.56 -4.55
CA ARG A 70 -6.20 -13.31 -3.69
C ARG A 70 -6.54 -12.50 -2.44
N TYR A 71 -7.83 -12.45 -2.12
CA TYR A 71 -8.28 -11.80 -0.90
C TYR A 71 -7.88 -12.65 0.31
N ILE A 72 -6.85 -12.19 1.02
CA ILE A 72 -6.44 -12.75 2.31
C ILE A 72 -6.30 -11.65 3.34
N THR A 73 -6.48 -12.02 4.60
CA THR A 73 -6.52 -11.09 5.72
C THR A 73 -5.42 -11.33 6.74
N LYS A 74 -4.76 -12.50 6.66
CA LYS A 74 -3.71 -12.94 7.58
C LYS A 74 -2.49 -13.42 6.81
N TYR A 75 -1.32 -13.15 7.36
CA TYR A 75 -0.04 -13.59 6.79
C TYR A 75 0.05 -15.12 6.67
N LEU A 76 -0.52 -15.83 7.65
CA LEU A 76 -0.59 -17.30 7.66
C LEU A 76 -1.40 -17.91 6.51
N GLU A 77 -2.21 -17.11 5.80
CA GLU A 77 -3.00 -17.59 4.67
C GLU A 77 -2.19 -17.61 3.37
N LEU A 78 -1.01 -16.98 3.33
CA LEU A 78 -0.17 -16.96 2.14
C LEU A 78 0.28 -18.37 1.75
N THR A 79 0.21 -18.67 0.47
CA THR A 79 0.80 -19.87 -0.11
C THR A 79 2.32 -19.72 -0.20
N LYS A 80 3.02 -20.85 -0.35
CA LYS A 80 4.47 -20.85 -0.61
C LYS A 80 4.83 -20.01 -1.84
N GLU A 81 4.02 -20.09 -2.89
CA GLU A 81 4.22 -19.33 -4.12
C GLU A 81 4.11 -17.82 -3.88
N GLU A 82 3.06 -17.36 -3.17
CA GLU A 82 2.86 -15.95 -2.84
C GLU A 82 3.99 -15.40 -1.93
N ILE A 83 4.51 -16.20 -0.99
CA ILE A 83 5.63 -15.81 -0.12
C ILE A 83 6.91 -15.61 -0.95
N ILE A 84 7.25 -16.58 -1.80
CA ILE A 84 8.45 -16.51 -2.64
C ILE A 84 8.32 -15.33 -3.61
N HIS A 85 7.18 -15.21 -4.26
CA HIS A 85 6.90 -14.14 -5.21
C HIS A 85 7.02 -12.76 -4.55
N THR A 86 6.37 -12.55 -3.40
CA THR A 86 6.43 -11.27 -2.69
C THR A 86 7.87 -10.95 -2.26
N SER A 87 8.62 -11.95 -1.78
CA SER A 87 10.03 -11.76 -1.41
C SER A 87 10.89 -11.31 -2.60
N ARG A 88 10.62 -11.83 -3.80
CA ARG A 88 11.31 -11.42 -5.03
C ARG A 88 10.91 -10.02 -5.49
N ILE A 89 9.64 -9.66 -5.36
CA ILE A 89 9.18 -8.29 -5.62
C ILE A 89 9.87 -7.30 -4.69
N ILE A 90 9.98 -7.59 -3.38
CA ILE A 90 10.69 -6.74 -2.42
C ILE A 90 12.14 -6.49 -2.87
N GLN A 91 12.87 -7.55 -3.23
CA GLN A 91 14.25 -7.43 -3.72
C GLN A 91 14.33 -6.57 -5.00
N GLY A 92 13.42 -6.80 -5.96
CA GLY A 92 13.35 -6.02 -7.19
C GLY A 92 13.05 -4.53 -6.94
N LEU A 93 12.13 -4.25 -6.02
CA LEU A 93 11.81 -2.87 -5.61
C LEU A 93 13.02 -2.20 -4.95
N GLN A 94 13.77 -2.89 -4.10
CA GLN A 94 14.99 -2.32 -3.51
C GLN A 94 16.05 -1.98 -4.57
N LEU A 95 16.24 -2.83 -5.58
CA LEU A 95 17.15 -2.54 -6.69
C LEU A 95 16.71 -1.29 -7.47
N MET A 96 15.42 -1.21 -7.81
CA MET A 96 14.85 -0.05 -8.51
C MET A 96 14.94 1.23 -7.67
N ILE A 97 14.61 1.16 -6.38
CA ILE A 97 14.63 2.31 -5.48
C ILE A 97 16.08 2.77 -5.21
N ASN A 98 17.04 1.86 -5.16
CA ASN A 98 18.46 2.21 -5.07
C ASN A 98 18.93 3.05 -6.24
N ASP A 99 18.53 2.68 -7.46
CA ASP A 99 18.87 3.41 -8.68
C ASP A 99 18.25 4.83 -8.69
N LEU A 100 16.98 4.94 -8.25
CA LEU A 100 16.23 6.19 -8.30
C LEU A 100 16.55 7.17 -7.16
N TYR A 101 16.79 6.66 -5.94
CA TYR A 101 16.80 7.49 -4.72
C TYR A 101 18.06 7.33 -3.85
N GLN A 102 18.90 6.33 -4.10
CA GLN A 102 20.10 6.04 -3.30
C GLN A 102 19.85 6.09 -1.77
N PRO A 103 18.82 5.38 -1.26
CA PRO A 103 18.46 5.48 0.15
C PRO A 103 19.52 4.81 1.03
N LYS A 104 19.59 5.27 2.28
CA LYS A 104 20.50 4.70 3.29
C LYS A 104 19.88 3.55 4.08
N GLY A 105 18.60 3.25 3.87
CA GLY A 105 17.86 2.25 4.60
C GLY A 105 16.47 2.02 4.01
N TYR A 106 15.81 0.98 4.51
CA TYR A 106 14.46 0.61 4.13
C TYR A 106 13.67 0.20 5.36
N ASN A 107 12.40 0.57 5.40
CA ASN A 107 11.40 -0.03 6.26
C ASN A 107 10.58 -1.02 5.44
N ILE A 108 10.55 -2.27 5.86
CA ILE A 108 9.73 -3.32 5.26
C ILE A 108 8.84 -3.88 6.35
N GLY A 109 7.53 -3.92 6.11
CA GLY A 109 6.58 -4.35 7.12
C GLY A 109 5.28 -4.88 6.53
N ILE A 110 4.42 -5.38 7.42
CA ILE A 110 3.15 -6.02 7.05
C ILE A 110 2.01 -5.37 7.82
N ASN A 111 0.97 -5.01 7.08
CA ASN A 111 -0.29 -4.54 7.62
C ASN A 111 -1.30 -5.70 7.63
N GLN A 112 -1.81 -6.04 8.80
CA GLN A 112 -2.77 -7.12 8.98
C GLN A 112 -4.00 -6.65 9.78
N GLY A 113 -5.19 -7.06 9.36
CA GLY A 113 -6.45 -6.81 10.05
C GLY A 113 -7.28 -5.67 9.48
N ARG A 114 -8.52 -5.55 9.97
CA ARG A 114 -9.55 -4.64 9.42
C ARG A 114 -9.13 -3.17 9.42
N GLN A 115 -8.44 -2.74 10.47
CA GLN A 115 -7.95 -1.37 10.62
C GLN A 115 -6.72 -1.08 9.73
N ALA A 116 -6.07 -2.11 9.21
CA ALA A 116 -4.87 -2.02 8.39
C ALA A 116 -5.15 -2.05 6.87
N GLY A 117 -6.41 -1.80 6.47
CA GLY A 117 -6.85 -1.79 5.06
C GLY A 117 -7.79 -2.94 4.66
N GLY A 118 -8.09 -3.87 5.57
CA GLY A 118 -9.02 -4.98 5.35
C GLY A 118 -8.42 -6.19 4.65
N VAL A 119 -7.43 -5.98 3.79
CA VAL A 119 -6.63 -7.01 3.11
C VAL A 119 -5.18 -6.92 3.57
N LEU A 120 -4.53 -8.08 3.69
CA LEU A 120 -3.09 -8.17 3.97
C LEU A 120 -2.31 -7.42 2.90
N ASN A 121 -1.42 -6.53 3.33
CA ASN A 121 -0.50 -5.85 2.42
C ASN A 121 0.87 -5.75 3.05
N ILE A 122 1.90 -5.90 2.21
CA ILE A 122 3.29 -5.76 2.59
C ILE A 122 3.76 -4.42 2.04
N TYR A 123 4.38 -3.59 2.86
CA TYR A 123 4.87 -2.28 2.42
C TYR A 123 6.38 -2.20 2.48
N ILE A 124 6.93 -1.39 1.58
CA ILE A 124 8.33 -0.97 1.60
C ILE A 124 8.39 0.54 1.37
N PHE A 125 9.23 1.22 2.14
CA PHE A 125 9.59 2.61 1.93
C PHE A 125 11.02 2.87 2.43
N ILE A 126 11.61 3.96 1.97
CA ILE A 126 12.96 4.41 2.37
C ILE A 126 12.94 5.34 3.56
#